data_AF-A0A954F2S6-F1
#
_entry.id   AF-A0A954F2S6-F1
#
_cell.length_a   1.000
_cell.length_b   1.000
_cell.length_c   1.000
_cell.angle_alpha   90.00
_cell.angle_beta   90.00
_cell.angle_gamma   90.00
#
_symmetry.space_group_name_H-M   'P 1'
#
loop_
_entity.id
_entity.type
_entity.pdbx_description
1 polymer ?
#
loop_
_entity_poly.entity_id
_entity_poly.type
_entity_poly.pdbx_seq_one_letter_code
_entity_poly.pdbx_strand_id
1 'polypeptide(L)'
;MSRLTLLAFALFLVASAAFAQRSGKNGYMGPPPPPPYNPEELARWADVGPAKLAKALHLASLGNVEGALAGLDAALEGADEGLAARLNQEKQRLIEFGAAREAWFKELFSKKKKIRLPIDGKMAAFAIKSIENGVLTFTKERDGVKDWAISALSPEIMQTNLGRKIKDAGPAWLEFYVAALAQQEWDASKAEGLDPNDVKQLEQYPWLLKLGSLVDEILDLSKAGYPESEEELFALVDRVGAVYATQKDIPPLDGIATDLRAYADDLAKRAFATASLTKLLRGKVTDLGEGRWKFVYEFDSPEEASDFINDDELFKYCIPEAETEATADKSGWLHHEGALAWAGRVGLYHHVPLEGAMVARYEWSATAIGNTFDIQGGNLIFGLCAAPKELSFIGNAFLHTVWCYAKGQLVNNSNGPVPIYQKRVYKCELARDAAGTVTGTTDGKVVGSLSLPAVESGPFFLAANLNIRGRLERLELEGQVPLDRLDYLRRLRAWEYLDRLGLAGSPPSMDAE
;
A
#
# COMPACT_ATOMS: atom_id res chain seq x y z
N MET A 1 -13.93 6.91 59.44
CA MET A 1 -13.97 5.61 58.72
C MET A 1 -13.60 4.50 59.70
N SER A 2 -14.39 3.43 59.76
CA SER A 2 -14.14 2.33 60.70
C SER A 2 -12.98 1.46 60.20
N ARG A 3 -12.27 0.80 61.12
CA ARG A 3 -11.18 -0.13 60.78
C ARG A 3 -11.64 -1.28 59.87
N LEU A 4 -12.95 -1.59 59.84
CA LEU A 4 -13.53 -2.55 58.90
C LEU A 4 -13.54 -2.03 57.45
N THR A 5 -13.77 -0.73 57.22
CA THR A 5 -13.80 -0.16 55.87
C THR A 5 -12.42 -0.14 55.23
N LEU A 6 -11.36 0.11 56.03
CA LEU A 6 -9.97 0.05 55.55
C LEU A 6 -9.52 -1.39 55.22
N LEU A 7 -9.98 -2.38 55.99
CA LEU A 7 -9.63 -3.78 55.73
C LEU A 7 -10.31 -4.31 54.46
N ALA A 8 -11.58 -3.93 54.23
CA ALA A 8 -12.32 -4.28 53.01
C ALA A 8 -11.68 -3.65 51.77
N PHE A 9 -11.19 -2.41 51.86
CA PHE A 9 -10.52 -1.73 50.75
C PHE A 9 -9.16 -2.36 50.42
N ALA A 10 -8.40 -2.77 51.44
CA ALA A 10 -7.13 -3.46 51.25
C ALA A 10 -7.29 -4.87 50.66
N LEU A 11 -8.33 -5.62 51.08
CA LEU A 11 -8.67 -6.92 50.49
C LEU A 11 -9.15 -6.80 49.04
N PHE A 12 -9.88 -5.74 48.69
CA PHE A 12 -10.31 -5.48 47.31
C PHE A 12 -9.13 -5.13 46.39
N LEU A 13 -8.15 -4.35 46.87
CA LEU A 13 -6.93 -4.04 46.11
C LEU A 13 -6.02 -5.26 45.90
N VAL A 14 -5.90 -6.15 46.90
CA VAL A 14 -5.10 -7.38 46.77
C VAL A 14 -5.80 -8.41 45.87
N ALA A 15 -7.14 -8.50 45.91
CA ALA A 15 -7.90 -9.36 45.01
C ALA A 15 -7.87 -8.86 43.54
N SER A 16 -7.89 -7.54 43.33
CA SER A 16 -7.79 -6.92 42.00
C SER A 16 -6.39 -7.10 41.38
N ALA A 17 -5.33 -7.00 42.19
CA ALA A 17 -3.97 -7.30 41.74
C ALA A 17 -3.76 -8.79 41.44
N ALA A 18 -4.38 -9.69 42.20
CA ALA A 18 -4.29 -11.14 41.96
C ALA A 18 -5.12 -11.60 40.74
N PHE A 19 -6.19 -10.89 40.38
CA PHE A 19 -6.99 -11.17 39.18
C PHE A 19 -6.28 -10.67 37.90
N ALA A 20 -5.66 -9.48 37.94
CA ALA A 20 -4.85 -8.96 36.84
C ALA A 20 -3.59 -9.82 36.54
N GLN A 21 -3.07 -10.55 37.54
CA GLN A 21 -1.88 -11.38 37.39
C GLN A 21 -2.19 -12.84 36.98
N ARG A 22 -3.46 -13.26 36.98
CA ARG A 22 -3.89 -14.62 36.59
C ARG A 22 -4.47 -14.73 35.18
N SER A 23 -4.90 -13.62 34.55
CA SER A 23 -5.34 -13.64 33.15
C SER A 23 -4.20 -13.62 32.12
N GLY A 24 -2.96 -13.32 32.54
CA GLY A 24 -1.81 -13.18 31.62
C GLY A 24 -0.93 -14.41 31.42
N LYS A 25 -1.28 -15.61 31.93
CA LYS A 25 -0.33 -16.74 31.97
C LYS A 25 -0.38 -17.75 30.82
N ASN A 26 -1.33 -17.62 29.88
CA ASN A 26 -1.33 -18.38 28.63
C ASN A 26 -1.34 -17.45 27.41
N GLY A 27 -0.67 -16.30 27.49
CA GLY A 27 -0.34 -15.55 26.29
C GLY A 27 0.61 -16.42 25.47
N TYR A 28 0.14 -16.94 24.34
CA TYR A 28 1.00 -17.47 23.30
C TYR A 28 2.03 -16.36 23.03
N MET A 29 3.27 -16.54 23.48
CA MET A 29 4.35 -15.68 23.03
C MET A 29 4.58 -16.11 21.60
N GLY A 30 3.83 -15.46 20.69
CA GLY A 30 4.10 -15.55 19.27
C GLY A 30 5.59 -15.33 19.03
N PRO A 31 6.13 -15.84 17.89
CA PRO A 31 7.52 -15.61 17.56
C PRO A 31 7.83 -14.12 17.71
N PRO A 32 8.99 -13.76 18.30
CA PRO A 32 9.36 -12.37 18.44
C PRO A 32 9.23 -11.69 17.07
N PRO A 33 8.72 -10.45 17.02
CA PRO A 33 8.56 -9.76 15.74
C PRO A 33 9.88 -9.80 14.97
N PRO A 34 9.85 -10.01 13.65
CA PRO A 34 11.07 -10.02 12.85
C PRO A 34 11.85 -8.74 13.13
N PRO A 35 13.19 -8.81 13.12
CA PRO A 35 14.00 -7.61 13.29
C PRO A 35 13.63 -6.58 12.22
N PRO A 36 13.70 -5.28 12.55
CA PRO A 36 13.40 -4.25 11.57
C PRO A 36 14.34 -4.39 10.37
N TYR A 37 13.83 -4.09 9.18
CA TYR A 37 14.63 -4.15 7.96
C TYR A 37 15.84 -3.22 8.09
N ASN A 38 17.03 -3.63 7.65
CA ASN A 38 18.18 -2.74 7.63
C ASN A 38 18.24 -2.03 6.27
N PRO A 39 17.99 -0.70 6.17
CA PRO A 39 18.01 0.00 4.89
C PRO A 39 19.33 -0.12 4.14
N GLU A 40 20.45 -0.30 4.86
CA GLU A 40 21.77 -0.51 4.26
C GLU A 40 21.84 -1.79 3.42
N GLU A 41 20.98 -2.78 3.67
CA GLU A 41 20.91 -3.99 2.85
C GLU A 41 20.50 -3.69 1.41
N LEU A 42 19.76 -2.60 1.16
CA LEU A 42 19.45 -2.16 -0.20
C LEU A 42 20.70 -1.79 -1.00
N ALA A 43 21.76 -1.32 -0.34
CA ALA A 43 22.98 -0.89 -1.02
C ALA A 43 23.67 -2.05 -1.76
N ARG A 44 23.46 -3.31 -1.33
CA ARG A 44 24.03 -4.50 -1.98
C ARG A 44 23.61 -4.63 -3.44
N TRP A 45 22.45 -4.08 -3.82
CA TRP A 45 21.97 -4.13 -5.20
C TRP A 45 22.80 -3.26 -6.14
N ALA A 46 23.50 -2.26 -5.62
CA ALA A 46 24.46 -1.47 -6.41
C ALA A 46 25.75 -2.25 -6.71
N ASP A 47 26.04 -3.32 -5.97
CA ASP A 47 27.28 -4.11 -6.11
C ASP A 47 27.13 -5.31 -7.06
N VAL A 48 25.93 -5.55 -7.59
CA VAL A 48 25.69 -6.64 -8.54
C VAL A 48 26.25 -6.27 -9.93
N GLY A 49 26.87 -7.21 -10.63
CA GLY A 49 27.64 -6.95 -11.87
C GLY A 49 26.92 -6.09 -12.92
N PRO A 50 25.70 -6.47 -13.38
CA PRO A 50 24.88 -5.64 -14.26
C PRO A 50 24.55 -4.24 -13.72
N ALA A 51 24.36 -4.09 -12.40
CA ALA A 51 24.04 -2.83 -11.76
C ALA A 51 25.22 -1.84 -11.80
N LYS A 52 26.45 -2.34 -11.58
CA LYS A 52 27.67 -1.53 -11.68
C LYS A 52 27.87 -0.97 -13.09
N LEU A 53 27.70 -1.82 -14.12
CA LEU A 53 27.74 -1.38 -15.52
C LEU A 53 26.65 -0.35 -15.81
N ALA A 54 25.40 -0.65 -15.44
CA ALA A 54 24.25 0.22 -15.65
C ALA A 54 24.44 1.61 -15.00
N LYS A 55 24.94 1.64 -13.76
CA LYS A 55 25.26 2.88 -13.04
C LYS A 55 26.32 3.70 -13.75
N ALA A 56 27.41 3.08 -14.21
CA ALA A 56 28.45 3.80 -14.97
C ALA A 56 27.91 4.38 -16.28
N LEU A 57 27.08 3.62 -17.02
CA LEU A 57 26.44 4.12 -18.24
C LEU A 57 25.45 5.26 -17.94
N HIS A 58 24.72 5.19 -16.83
CA HIS A 58 23.85 6.27 -16.38
C HIS A 58 24.65 7.55 -16.08
N LEU A 59 25.75 7.47 -15.34
CA LEU A 59 26.66 8.60 -15.13
C LEU A 59 27.18 9.19 -16.46
N ALA A 60 27.53 8.34 -17.42
CA ALA A 60 27.93 8.79 -18.75
C ALA A 60 26.79 9.49 -19.50
N SER A 61 25.55 9.00 -19.39
CA SER A 61 24.36 9.64 -19.97
C SER A 61 24.07 11.03 -19.38
N LEU A 62 24.48 11.28 -18.14
CA LEU A 62 24.42 12.59 -17.49
C LEU A 62 25.61 13.49 -17.84
N GLY A 63 26.57 13.01 -18.65
CA GLY A 63 27.78 13.73 -19.04
C GLY A 63 28.98 13.49 -18.13
N ASN A 64 28.80 12.83 -16.98
CA ASN A 64 29.85 12.52 -16.00
C ASN A 64 30.73 11.34 -16.45
N VAL A 65 31.52 11.58 -17.50
CA VAL A 65 32.42 10.57 -18.10
C VAL A 65 33.50 10.12 -17.11
N GLU A 66 34.05 11.04 -16.31
CA GLU A 66 35.10 10.70 -15.32
C GLU A 66 34.56 9.78 -14.23
N GLY A 67 33.38 10.10 -13.68
CA GLY A 67 32.69 9.24 -12.71
C GLY A 67 32.29 7.90 -13.30
N ALA A 68 31.84 7.87 -14.57
CA ALA A 68 31.54 6.64 -15.28
C ALA A 68 32.80 5.75 -15.44
N LEU A 69 33.93 6.32 -15.85
CA LEU A 69 35.20 5.60 -15.99
C LEU A 69 35.67 5.03 -14.66
N ALA A 70 35.64 5.83 -13.59
CA ALA A 70 35.98 5.36 -12.24
C ALA A 70 35.03 4.23 -11.78
N GLY A 71 33.74 4.34 -12.08
CA GLY A 71 32.75 3.30 -11.80
C GLY A 71 33.01 2.00 -12.56
N LEU A 72 33.41 2.07 -13.83
CA LEU A 72 33.81 0.89 -14.60
C LEU A 72 35.08 0.24 -14.05
N ASP A 73 36.06 1.05 -13.62
CA ASP A 73 37.28 0.55 -13.00
C ASP A 73 36.99 -0.21 -11.69
N ALA A 74 36.13 0.36 -10.83
CA ALA A 74 35.67 -0.33 -9.63
C ALA A 74 34.81 -1.57 -9.94
N ALA A 75 34.10 -1.60 -11.08
CA ALA A 75 33.30 -2.76 -11.51
C ALA A 75 34.16 -3.91 -12.02
N LEU A 76 35.35 -3.63 -12.57
CA LEU A 76 36.29 -4.66 -13.00
C LEU A 76 36.84 -5.47 -11.82
N GLU A 77 36.90 -4.87 -10.63
CA GLU A 77 37.27 -5.56 -9.39
C GLU A 77 36.17 -6.59 -9.02
N GLY A 78 36.42 -7.87 -9.34
CA GLY A 78 35.51 -8.97 -9.04
C GLY A 78 34.56 -9.39 -10.17
N ALA A 79 34.72 -8.82 -11.37
CA ALA A 79 33.97 -9.28 -12.55
C ALA A 79 34.46 -10.65 -13.05
N ASP A 80 33.53 -11.48 -13.52
CA ASP A 80 33.88 -12.69 -14.30
C ASP A 80 34.44 -12.32 -15.69
N GLU A 81 34.98 -13.30 -16.42
CA GLU A 81 35.62 -13.07 -17.72
C GLU A 81 34.70 -12.39 -18.75
N GLY A 82 33.42 -12.76 -18.78
CA GLY A 82 32.45 -12.21 -19.72
C GLY A 82 32.09 -10.76 -19.39
N LEU A 83 31.80 -10.47 -18.12
CA LEU A 83 31.53 -9.12 -17.65
C LEU A 83 32.77 -8.23 -17.76
N ALA A 84 33.96 -8.74 -17.45
CA ALA A 84 35.21 -7.99 -17.56
C ALA A 84 35.51 -7.58 -19.01
N ALA A 85 35.27 -8.46 -19.99
CA ALA A 85 35.40 -8.12 -21.41
C ALA A 85 34.43 -6.99 -21.80
N ARG A 86 33.17 -7.07 -21.35
CA ARG A 86 32.15 -6.04 -21.58
C ARG A 86 32.53 -4.70 -20.95
N LEU A 87 32.96 -4.70 -19.69
CA LEU A 87 33.36 -3.48 -18.96
C LEU A 87 34.56 -2.80 -19.63
N ASN A 88 35.58 -3.56 -20.04
CA ASN A 88 36.73 -2.99 -20.76
C ASN A 88 36.34 -2.38 -22.11
N GLN A 89 35.44 -3.02 -22.84
CA GLN A 89 34.90 -2.46 -24.08
C GLN A 89 34.18 -1.13 -23.84
N GLU A 90 33.32 -1.06 -22.81
CA GLU A 90 32.63 0.19 -22.44
C GLU A 90 33.57 1.28 -21.94
N LYS A 91 34.62 0.90 -21.20
CA LYS A 91 35.66 1.84 -20.79
C LYS A 91 36.35 2.45 -22.00
N GLN A 92 36.72 1.63 -22.98
CA GLN A 92 37.33 2.12 -24.22
C GLN A 92 36.40 3.05 -25.00
N ARG A 93 35.10 2.68 -25.12
CA ARG A 93 34.10 3.56 -25.75
C ARG A 93 33.97 4.91 -25.03
N LEU A 94 33.95 4.93 -23.70
CA LEU A 94 33.88 6.17 -22.94
C LEU A 94 35.12 7.05 -23.09
N ILE A 95 36.31 6.46 -23.16
CA ILE A 95 37.57 7.19 -23.42
C ILE A 95 37.51 7.84 -24.81
N GLU A 96 37.12 7.09 -25.83
CA GLU A 96 37.01 7.60 -27.21
C GLU A 96 35.91 8.65 -27.34
N PHE A 97 34.78 8.47 -26.64
CA PHE A 97 33.71 9.47 -26.54
C PHE A 97 34.21 10.77 -25.88
N GLY A 98 34.93 10.67 -24.76
CA GLY A 98 35.53 11.82 -24.09
C GLY A 98 36.48 12.60 -25.00
N ALA A 99 37.36 11.89 -25.71
CA ALA A 99 38.29 12.49 -26.67
C ALA A 99 37.57 13.18 -27.85
N ALA A 100 36.53 12.54 -28.41
CA ALA A 100 35.73 13.12 -29.48
C ALA A 100 34.97 14.38 -29.01
N ARG A 101 34.43 14.36 -27.79
CA ARG A 101 33.80 15.52 -27.14
C ARG A 101 34.76 16.70 -27.06
N GLU A 102 35.98 16.47 -26.56
CA GLU A 102 37.00 17.53 -26.47
C GLU A 102 37.45 18.05 -27.85
N ALA A 103 37.68 17.16 -28.81
CA ALA A 103 38.09 17.52 -30.16
C ALA A 103 37.03 18.40 -30.84
N TRP A 104 35.75 18.05 -30.68
CA TRP A 104 34.64 18.84 -31.18
C TRP A 104 34.61 20.25 -30.57
N PHE A 105 34.85 20.40 -29.27
CA PHE A 105 34.91 21.72 -28.64
C PHE A 105 36.05 22.59 -29.16
N LYS A 106 37.23 22.00 -29.35
CA LYS A 106 38.36 22.68 -30.00
C LYS A 106 38.00 23.12 -31.42
N GLU A 107 37.25 22.32 -32.16
CA GLU A 107 36.73 22.71 -33.48
C GLU A 107 35.71 23.85 -33.39
N LEU A 108 34.72 23.77 -32.49
CA LEU A 108 33.73 24.82 -32.30
C LEU A 108 34.39 26.17 -32.01
N PHE A 109 35.38 26.17 -31.13
CA PHE A 109 36.14 27.35 -30.76
C PHE A 109 36.95 27.90 -31.95
N SER A 110 37.76 27.05 -32.60
CA SER A 110 38.60 27.48 -33.73
C SER A 110 37.78 28.00 -34.92
N LYS A 111 36.62 27.41 -35.19
CA LYS A 111 35.70 27.84 -36.27
C LYS A 111 34.73 28.94 -35.83
N LYS A 112 34.85 29.48 -34.60
CA LYS A 112 33.98 30.52 -34.03
C LYS A 112 32.48 30.19 -34.14
N LYS A 113 32.13 28.90 -34.03
CA LYS A 113 30.75 28.42 -34.06
C LYS A 113 30.08 28.66 -32.70
N LYS A 114 28.75 28.61 -32.68
CA LYS A 114 27.94 28.71 -31.45
C LYS A 114 27.52 27.32 -30.98
N ILE A 115 27.48 27.12 -29.66
CA ILE A 115 26.84 25.96 -29.03
C ILE A 115 25.43 26.34 -28.56
N ARG A 116 24.50 25.39 -28.58
CA ARG A 116 23.16 25.50 -28.00
C ARG A 116 23.11 24.72 -26.69
N LEU A 117 22.71 25.37 -25.60
CA LEU A 117 22.59 24.76 -24.28
C LEU A 117 21.16 24.95 -23.75
N PRO A 118 20.61 23.97 -23.00
CA PRO A 118 19.31 24.10 -22.36
C PRO A 118 19.42 24.99 -21.11
N ILE A 119 18.70 26.11 -21.11
CA ILE A 119 18.54 27.03 -19.97
C ILE A 119 17.05 27.19 -19.70
N ASP A 120 16.60 26.90 -18.47
CA ASP A 120 15.18 27.00 -18.06
C ASP A 120 14.21 26.34 -19.06
N GLY A 121 14.58 25.16 -19.57
CA GLY A 121 13.78 24.40 -20.55
C GLY A 121 13.82 24.93 -21.99
N LYS A 122 14.65 25.92 -22.31
CA LYS A 122 14.81 26.47 -23.67
C LYS A 122 16.25 26.38 -24.17
N MET A 123 16.42 26.13 -25.46
CA MET A 123 17.76 26.10 -26.07
C MET A 123 18.25 27.53 -26.38
N ALA A 124 19.32 27.96 -25.71
CA ALA A 124 19.99 29.23 -25.95
C ALA A 124 21.33 29.03 -26.65
N ALA A 125 21.64 29.90 -27.62
CA ALA A 125 22.88 29.84 -28.39
C ALA A 125 23.97 30.74 -27.79
N PHE A 126 25.15 30.17 -27.53
CA PHE A 126 26.31 30.80 -26.92
C PHE A 126 27.52 30.79 -27.86
N ALA A 127 28.23 31.92 -27.94
CA ALA A 127 29.50 32.02 -28.64
C ALA A 127 30.67 31.79 -27.66
N ILE A 128 31.54 30.84 -27.96
CA ILE A 128 32.67 30.45 -27.10
C ILE A 128 33.77 31.50 -27.20
N LYS A 129 34.19 32.06 -26.07
CA LYS A 129 35.27 33.06 -25.94
C LYS A 129 36.62 32.41 -25.69
N SER A 130 36.69 31.46 -24.77
CA SER A 130 37.89 30.64 -24.52
C SER A 130 37.50 29.25 -23.99
N ILE A 131 38.46 28.34 -24.03
CA ILE A 131 38.39 27.03 -23.39
C ILE A 131 39.60 26.93 -22.47
N GLU A 132 39.37 26.95 -21.16
CA GLU A 132 40.42 26.96 -20.14
C GLU A 132 40.08 25.92 -19.06
N ASN A 133 41.03 25.04 -18.73
CA ASN A 133 40.86 24.01 -17.70
C ASN A 133 39.56 23.19 -17.81
N GLY A 134 39.16 22.82 -19.04
CA GLY A 134 37.94 22.06 -19.28
C GLY A 134 36.64 22.86 -19.12
N VAL A 135 36.71 24.20 -19.02
CA VAL A 135 35.57 25.09 -18.91
C VAL A 135 35.44 25.95 -20.16
N LEU A 136 34.24 26.02 -20.72
CA LEU A 136 33.87 26.92 -21.80
C LEU A 136 33.51 28.28 -21.18
N THR A 137 34.16 29.36 -21.60
CA THR A 137 33.70 30.71 -21.25
C THR A 137 32.97 31.33 -22.43
N PHE A 138 31.89 32.06 -22.18
CA PHE A 138 31.08 32.66 -23.25
C PHE A 138 31.41 34.13 -23.48
N THR A 139 31.23 34.59 -24.73
CA THR A 139 31.58 35.96 -25.14
C THR A 139 30.66 37.00 -24.50
N LYS A 140 29.40 36.63 -24.26
CA LYS A 140 28.40 37.44 -23.58
C LYS A 140 27.63 36.54 -22.63
N GLU A 141 27.51 36.97 -21.38
CA GLU A 141 26.62 36.35 -20.41
C GLU A 141 25.19 36.46 -20.89
N ARG A 142 24.46 35.35 -20.80
CA ARG A 142 23.06 35.28 -21.21
C ARG A 142 22.34 34.38 -20.22
N ASP A 143 21.17 34.84 -19.77
CA ASP A 143 20.30 34.07 -18.87
C ASP A 143 21.06 33.58 -17.61
N GLY A 144 21.96 34.42 -17.08
CA GLY A 144 22.79 34.13 -15.89
C GLY A 144 23.98 33.19 -16.12
N VAL A 145 24.19 32.70 -17.34
CA VAL A 145 25.26 31.75 -17.65
C VAL A 145 26.45 32.45 -18.30
N LYS A 146 27.60 32.38 -17.62
CA LYS A 146 28.87 32.97 -18.04
C LYS A 146 29.88 31.93 -18.54
N ASP A 147 29.82 30.73 -17.98
CA ASP A 147 30.68 29.61 -18.29
C ASP A 147 29.94 28.27 -18.16
N TRP A 148 30.55 27.20 -18.65
CA TRP A 148 30.01 25.83 -18.57
C TRP A 148 31.13 24.80 -18.59
N ALA A 149 31.11 23.83 -17.68
CA ALA A 149 32.10 22.76 -17.66
C ALA A 149 31.88 21.79 -18.84
N ILE A 150 32.91 21.49 -19.62
CA ILE A 150 32.85 20.50 -20.72
C ILE A 150 32.40 19.14 -20.18
N SER A 151 32.84 18.78 -18.97
CA SER A 151 32.45 17.57 -18.27
C SER A 151 30.97 17.51 -17.89
N ALA A 152 30.27 18.65 -17.78
CA ALA A 152 28.84 18.70 -17.49
C ALA A 152 27.95 18.60 -18.75
N LEU A 153 28.54 18.36 -19.93
CA LEU A 153 27.79 18.27 -21.18
C LEU A 153 27.40 16.82 -21.46
N SER A 154 26.10 16.56 -21.42
CA SER A 154 25.51 15.26 -21.67
C SER A 154 25.60 14.85 -23.16
N PRO A 155 25.57 13.54 -23.45
CA PRO A 155 25.38 13.01 -24.79
C PRO A 155 24.21 13.64 -25.55
N GLU A 156 23.11 13.96 -24.87
CA GLU A 156 21.94 14.65 -25.45
C GLU A 156 22.29 16.04 -26.00
N ILE A 157 23.12 16.82 -25.27
CA ILE A 157 23.57 18.14 -25.73
C ILE A 157 24.46 17.99 -26.96
N MET A 158 25.34 16.99 -26.99
CA MET A 158 26.16 16.69 -28.17
C MET A 158 25.30 16.33 -29.36
N GLN A 159 24.33 15.43 -29.18
CA GLN A 159 23.38 15.02 -30.20
C GLN A 159 22.58 16.21 -30.77
N THR A 160 22.12 17.10 -29.90
CA THR A 160 21.37 18.31 -30.30
C THR A 160 22.19 19.27 -31.14
N ASN A 161 23.49 19.38 -30.88
CA ASN A 161 24.36 20.34 -31.57
C ASN A 161 25.03 19.76 -32.83
N LEU A 162 25.39 18.48 -32.82
CA LEU A 162 26.06 17.81 -33.93
C LEU A 162 25.09 17.07 -34.85
N GLY A 163 24.01 16.50 -34.31
CA GLY A 163 23.11 15.60 -35.03
C GLY A 163 23.89 14.52 -35.76
N ARG A 164 23.58 14.31 -37.05
CA ARG A 164 24.27 13.33 -37.93
C ARG A 164 25.73 13.66 -38.25
N LYS A 165 26.29 14.77 -37.76
CA LYS A 165 27.71 15.12 -37.93
C LYS A 165 28.60 14.50 -36.85
N ILE A 166 28.03 13.78 -35.87
CA ILE A 166 28.85 13.04 -34.88
C ILE A 166 29.77 12.03 -35.57
N LYS A 167 29.33 11.41 -36.66
CA LYS A 167 30.16 10.50 -37.47
C LYS A 167 31.45 11.15 -38.01
N ASP A 168 31.48 12.48 -38.16
CA ASP A 168 32.65 13.21 -38.62
C ASP A 168 33.64 13.50 -37.47
N ALA A 169 33.22 13.27 -36.22
CA ALA A 169 33.98 13.57 -35.01
C ALA A 169 34.72 12.37 -34.41
N GLY A 170 34.54 11.16 -34.95
CA GLY A 170 35.16 9.95 -34.41
C GLY A 170 34.86 8.68 -35.21
N PRO A 171 35.05 7.49 -34.62
CA PRO A 171 34.72 6.21 -35.24
C PRO A 171 33.23 6.10 -35.60
N ALA A 172 32.89 5.26 -36.57
CA ALA A 172 31.51 5.09 -37.05
C ALA A 172 30.51 4.69 -35.94
N TRP A 173 30.96 3.94 -34.93
CA TRP A 173 30.11 3.51 -33.82
C TRP A 173 29.70 4.65 -32.87
N LEU A 174 30.44 5.77 -32.87
CA LEU A 174 30.25 6.86 -31.93
C LEU A 174 28.88 7.53 -32.05
N GLU A 175 28.36 7.68 -33.28
CA GLU A 175 27.02 8.26 -33.51
C GLU A 175 25.92 7.45 -32.80
N PHE A 176 25.99 6.13 -32.90
CA PHE A 176 25.00 5.22 -32.30
C PHE A 176 25.16 5.14 -30.79
N TYR A 177 26.40 5.15 -30.30
CA TYR A 177 26.68 5.17 -28.87
C TYR A 177 26.17 6.44 -28.18
N VAL A 178 26.40 7.61 -28.78
CA VAL A 178 25.89 8.88 -28.26
C VAL A 178 24.36 8.91 -28.30
N ALA A 179 23.74 8.43 -29.39
CA ALA A 179 22.29 8.31 -29.47
C ALA A 179 21.70 7.38 -28.40
N ALA A 180 22.33 6.23 -28.17
CA ALA A 180 21.93 5.26 -27.16
C ALA A 180 22.06 5.83 -25.73
N LEU A 181 23.19 6.48 -25.41
CA LEU A 181 23.35 7.18 -24.12
C LEU A 181 22.36 8.35 -23.94
N ALA A 182 22.02 9.04 -25.02
CA ALA A 182 21.03 10.12 -25.00
C ALA A 182 19.57 9.61 -24.98
N GLN A 183 19.35 8.29 -24.92
CA GLN A 183 18.02 7.65 -24.96
C GLN A 183 17.18 8.06 -26.19
N GLN A 184 17.83 8.43 -27.30
CA GLN A 184 17.11 8.71 -28.54
C GLN A 184 16.84 7.40 -29.28
N GLU A 185 15.65 7.30 -29.88
CA GLU A 185 15.38 6.21 -30.82
C GLU A 185 16.40 6.27 -31.95
N TRP A 186 17.11 5.16 -32.14
CA TRP A 186 18.04 4.96 -33.23
C TRP A 186 17.69 3.65 -33.95
N ASP A 187 17.95 3.63 -35.25
CA ASP A 187 17.55 2.54 -36.13
C ASP A 187 18.74 1.60 -36.34
N ALA A 188 18.67 0.41 -35.77
CA ALA A 188 19.70 -0.62 -35.91
C ALA A 188 19.98 -0.99 -37.38
N SER A 189 19.00 -0.86 -38.28
CA SER A 189 19.21 -1.11 -39.71
C SER A 189 20.10 -0.05 -40.38
N LYS A 190 20.26 1.11 -39.76
CA LYS A 190 21.15 2.19 -40.24
C LYS A 190 22.58 2.06 -39.72
N ALA A 191 22.87 1.08 -38.86
CA ALA A 191 24.20 0.80 -38.30
C ALA A 191 25.13 0.06 -39.28
N GLU A 192 25.14 0.46 -40.56
CA GLU A 192 25.98 -0.16 -41.58
C GLU A 192 27.46 -0.03 -41.21
N GLY A 193 28.16 -1.17 -41.11
CA GLY A 193 29.58 -1.23 -40.78
C GLY A 193 29.92 -1.36 -39.29
N LEU A 194 28.93 -1.42 -38.39
CA LEU A 194 29.16 -1.86 -37.00
C LEU A 194 29.21 -3.38 -36.89
N ASP A 195 29.95 -3.88 -35.90
CA ASP A 195 29.89 -5.29 -35.52
C ASP A 195 28.48 -5.65 -35.03
N PRO A 196 27.87 -6.77 -35.47
CA PRO A 196 26.54 -7.19 -35.01
C PRO A 196 26.41 -7.32 -33.48
N ASN A 197 27.48 -7.65 -32.77
CA ASN A 197 27.48 -7.70 -31.31
C ASN A 197 27.43 -6.30 -30.71
N ASP A 198 28.07 -5.30 -31.33
CA ASP A 198 27.99 -3.91 -30.88
C ASP A 198 26.57 -3.38 -31.00
N VAL A 199 25.88 -3.70 -32.09
CA VAL A 199 24.46 -3.34 -32.29
C VAL A 199 23.59 -3.94 -31.19
N LYS A 200 23.70 -5.26 -30.95
CA LYS A 200 22.96 -5.96 -29.87
C LYS A 200 23.22 -5.41 -28.48
N GLN A 201 24.44 -4.92 -28.23
CA GLN A 201 24.80 -4.31 -26.96
C GLN A 201 24.17 -2.92 -26.82
N LEU A 202 24.20 -2.10 -27.87
CA LEU A 202 23.59 -0.76 -27.87
C LEU A 202 22.07 -0.83 -27.70
N GLU A 203 21.41 -1.86 -28.23
CA GLU A 203 19.97 -2.13 -28.03
C GLU A 203 19.60 -2.34 -26.55
N GLN A 204 20.57 -2.68 -25.69
CA GLN A 204 20.33 -2.88 -24.25
C GLN A 204 20.37 -1.58 -23.44
N TYR A 205 20.84 -0.47 -24.03
CA TYR A 205 21.05 0.79 -23.30
C TYR A 205 19.76 1.35 -22.70
N PRO A 206 18.60 1.33 -23.37
CA PRO A 206 17.38 1.87 -22.78
C PRO A 206 17.06 1.27 -21.40
N TRP A 207 17.15 -0.05 -21.24
CA TRP A 207 16.89 -0.68 -19.94
C TRP A 207 18.09 -0.58 -18.99
N LEU A 208 19.33 -0.59 -19.49
CA LEU A 208 20.53 -0.39 -18.65
C LEU A 208 20.57 1.02 -18.03
N LEU A 209 20.16 2.06 -18.78
CA LEU A 209 20.11 3.42 -18.26
C LEU A 209 18.99 3.59 -17.23
N LYS A 210 17.82 2.96 -17.46
CA LYS A 210 16.76 2.86 -16.44
C LYS A 210 17.26 2.14 -15.18
N LEU A 211 18.00 1.04 -15.33
CA LEU A 211 18.61 0.33 -14.22
C LEU A 211 19.63 1.19 -13.46
N GLY A 212 20.49 1.94 -14.16
CA GLY A 212 21.47 2.81 -13.51
C GLY A 212 20.81 3.91 -12.68
N SER A 213 19.74 4.54 -13.20
CA SER A 213 18.93 5.49 -12.45
C SER A 213 18.24 4.85 -11.23
N LEU A 214 17.70 3.64 -11.39
CA LEU A 214 17.11 2.88 -10.29
C LEU A 214 18.13 2.58 -9.18
N VAL A 215 19.36 2.22 -9.54
CA VAL A 215 20.45 1.95 -8.59
C VAL A 215 20.80 3.18 -7.76
N ASP A 216 20.82 4.37 -8.36
CA ASP A 216 21.06 5.61 -7.61
C ASP A 216 19.92 5.91 -6.63
N GLU A 217 18.66 5.73 -7.03
CA GLU A 217 17.52 5.86 -6.11
C GLU A 217 17.57 4.86 -4.95
N ILE A 218 17.97 3.62 -5.22
CA ILE A 218 18.12 2.58 -4.19
C ILE A 218 19.24 2.91 -3.21
N LEU A 219 20.37 3.43 -3.70
CA LEU A 219 21.47 3.90 -2.85
C LEU A 219 21.11 5.12 -2.02
N ASP A 220 20.18 5.95 -2.50
CA ASP A 220 19.68 7.07 -1.71
C ASP A 220 18.65 6.61 -0.68
N LEU A 221 17.79 5.65 -1.01
CA LEU A 221 16.91 4.98 -0.06
C LEU A 221 17.69 4.27 1.05
N SER A 222 18.81 3.63 0.72
CA SER A 222 19.66 2.93 1.71
C SER A 222 20.28 3.86 2.74
N LYS A 223 20.41 5.16 2.43
CA LYS A 223 20.95 6.21 3.32
C LYS A 223 19.86 6.98 4.08
N ALA A 224 18.59 6.84 3.68
CA ALA A 224 17.49 7.62 4.25
C ALA A 224 17.23 7.29 5.73
N GLY A 225 17.57 6.06 6.17
CA GLY A 225 17.31 5.59 7.53
C GLY A 225 15.82 5.55 7.87
N TYR A 226 15.49 5.59 9.16
CA TYR A 226 14.11 5.64 9.65
C TYR A 226 13.78 7.04 10.18
N PRO A 227 12.90 7.79 9.50
CA PRO A 227 12.38 9.05 10.03
C PRO A 227 11.61 8.86 11.34
N GLU A 228 11.56 9.90 12.16
CA GLU A 228 10.80 9.89 13.43
C GLU A 228 9.34 10.31 13.24
N SER A 229 9.04 11.13 12.22
CA SER A 229 7.70 11.64 12.00
C SER A 229 6.85 10.74 11.10
N GLU A 230 5.55 10.66 11.39
CA GLU A 230 4.57 9.90 10.61
C GLU A 230 4.51 10.37 9.14
N GLU A 231 4.56 11.68 8.91
CA GLU A 231 4.52 12.27 7.56
C GLU A 231 5.74 11.87 6.72
N GLU A 232 6.94 11.93 7.30
CA GLU A 232 8.16 11.51 6.61
C GLU A 232 8.20 10.01 6.36
N LEU A 233 7.65 9.20 7.27
CA LEU A 233 7.51 7.75 7.07
C LEU A 233 6.61 7.45 5.86
N PHE A 234 5.44 8.07 5.76
CA PHE A 234 4.56 7.90 4.59
C PHE A 234 5.22 8.39 3.29
N ALA A 235 5.88 9.56 3.32
CA ALA A 235 6.61 10.06 2.16
C ALA A 235 7.72 9.10 1.70
N LEU A 236 8.39 8.44 2.64
CA LEU A 236 9.41 7.44 2.33
C LEU A 236 8.80 6.14 1.77
N VAL A 237 7.66 5.67 2.28
CA VAL A 237 6.92 4.53 1.71
C VAL A 237 6.49 4.83 0.26
N ASP A 238 5.97 6.03 0.00
CA ASP A 238 5.58 6.45 -1.35
C ASP A 238 6.78 6.50 -2.30
N ARG A 239 7.93 6.99 -1.82
CA ARG A 239 9.18 6.97 -2.57
C ARG A 239 9.61 5.54 -2.90
N VAL A 240 9.54 4.62 -1.93
CA VAL A 240 9.82 3.18 -2.17
C VAL A 240 8.84 2.61 -3.21
N GLY A 241 7.56 2.97 -3.15
CA GLY A 241 6.56 2.59 -4.16
C GLY A 241 6.89 3.08 -5.57
N ALA A 242 7.36 4.32 -5.71
CA ALA A 242 7.79 4.88 -7.00
C ALA A 242 9.03 4.15 -7.57
N VAL A 243 10.01 3.84 -6.72
CA VAL A 243 11.20 3.05 -7.06
C VAL A 243 10.80 1.63 -7.49
N TYR A 244 9.90 0.99 -6.74
CA TYR A 244 9.37 -0.33 -7.04
C TYR A 244 8.64 -0.38 -8.40
N ALA A 245 7.82 0.63 -8.70
CA ALA A 245 7.09 0.70 -9.97
C ALA A 245 8.03 0.80 -11.19
N THR A 246 9.18 1.46 -11.04
CA THR A 246 10.19 1.64 -12.10
C THR A 246 10.85 0.32 -12.51
N GLN A 247 10.86 -0.68 -11.62
CA GLN A 247 11.44 -2.00 -11.89
C GLN A 247 10.73 -2.78 -13.01
N LYS A 248 9.44 -2.51 -13.27
CA LYS A 248 8.61 -3.32 -14.19
C LYS A 248 9.17 -3.42 -15.62
N ASP A 249 9.90 -2.39 -16.06
CA ASP A 249 10.46 -2.30 -17.42
C ASP A 249 11.93 -2.74 -17.51
N ILE A 250 12.49 -3.25 -16.41
CA ILE A 250 13.91 -3.61 -16.30
C ILE A 250 13.99 -5.13 -16.11
N PRO A 251 14.94 -5.82 -16.77
CA PRO A 251 15.22 -7.22 -16.48
C PRO A 251 15.35 -7.45 -14.97
N PRO A 252 14.69 -8.48 -14.41
CA PRO A 252 14.62 -8.65 -12.97
C PRO A 252 16.03 -8.84 -12.39
N LEU A 253 16.37 -8.01 -11.41
CA LEU A 253 17.44 -8.33 -10.46
C LEU A 253 16.80 -9.19 -9.36
N ASP A 254 17.21 -10.45 -9.28
CA ASP A 254 16.66 -11.43 -8.35
C ASP A 254 16.67 -10.89 -6.92
N GLY A 255 15.50 -10.68 -6.31
CA GLY A 255 15.38 -10.30 -4.89
C GLY A 255 15.19 -8.81 -4.58
N ILE A 256 15.47 -7.88 -5.51
CA ILE A 256 15.32 -6.43 -5.26
C ILE A 256 13.87 -6.05 -4.91
N ALA A 257 12.91 -6.68 -5.59
CA ALA A 257 11.48 -6.51 -5.34
C ALA A 257 11.10 -6.94 -3.92
N THR A 258 11.70 -8.03 -3.44
CA THR A 258 11.45 -8.56 -2.09
C THR A 258 11.98 -7.61 -1.04
N ASP A 259 13.19 -7.08 -1.22
CA ASP A 259 13.82 -6.14 -0.30
C ASP A 259 13.07 -4.80 -0.24
N LEU A 260 12.66 -4.26 -1.39
CA LEU A 260 11.86 -3.03 -1.44
C LEU A 260 10.50 -3.21 -0.73
N ARG A 261 9.84 -4.36 -0.92
CA ARG A 261 8.60 -4.68 -0.20
C ARG A 261 8.82 -4.83 1.31
N ALA A 262 9.89 -5.51 1.71
CA ALA A 262 10.23 -5.68 3.13
C ALA A 262 10.53 -4.34 3.80
N TYR A 263 11.26 -3.46 3.13
CA TYR A 263 11.53 -2.12 3.63
C TYR A 263 10.26 -1.27 3.74
N ALA A 264 9.42 -1.28 2.70
CA ALA A 264 8.14 -0.58 2.72
C ALA A 264 7.20 -1.09 3.82
N ASP A 265 7.17 -2.41 4.06
CA ASP A 265 6.41 -3.03 5.14
C ASP A 265 6.87 -2.57 6.52
N ASP A 266 8.18 -2.51 6.79
CA ASP A 266 8.70 -1.99 8.06
C ASP A 266 8.35 -0.51 8.25
N LEU A 267 8.51 0.30 7.20
CA LEU A 267 8.16 1.72 7.22
C LEU A 267 6.67 1.96 7.46
N ALA A 268 5.80 1.22 6.78
CA ALA A 268 4.34 1.35 6.95
C ALA A 268 3.91 0.90 8.35
N LYS A 269 4.47 -0.20 8.88
CA LYS A 269 4.21 -0.64 10.26
C LYS A 269 4.60 0.42 11.28
N ARG A 270 5.74 1.11 11.07
CA ARG A 270 6.15 2.24 11.92
C ARG A 270 5.22 3.44 11.80
N ALA A 271 4.81 3.80 10.58
CA ALA A 271 3.89 4.91 10.34
C ALA A 271 2.56 4.72 11.08
N PHE A 272 2.07 3.48 11.15
CA PHE A 272 0.83 3.14 11.85
C PHE A 272 1.02 2.73 13.33
N ALA A 273 2.25 2.58 13.83
CA ALA A 273 2.53 1.99 15.15
C ALA A 273 1.84 2.74 16.31
N THR A 274 1.68 4.05 16.20
CA THR A 274 1.05 4.91 17.23
C THR A 274 -0.33 5.42 16.81
N ALA A 275 -0.84 4.96 15.66
CA ALA A 275 -2.13 5.41 15.16
C ALA A 275 -3.26 5.07 16.16
N SER A 276 -4.11 6.07 16.42
CA SER A 276 -5.31 5.96 17.26
C SER A 276 -6.49 5.37 16.47
N LEU A 277 -7.52 4.86 17.17
CA LEU A 277 -8.75 4.34 16.53
C LEU A 277 -9.37 5.32 15.54
N THR A 278 -9.40 6.63 15.85
CA THR A 278 -9.94 7.67 14.97
C THR A 278 -9.19 7.79 13.64
N LYS A 279 -7.91 7.39 13.58
CA LYS A 279 -7.15 7.31 12.33
C LYS A 279 -7.26 5.95 11.63
N LEU A 280 -7.52 4.89 12.40
CA LEU A 280 -7.52 3.51 11.93
C LEU A 280 -8.89 3.07 11.38
N LEU A 281 -9.98 3.73 11.72
CA LEU A 281 -11.30 3.47 11.16
C LEU A 281 -11.71 4.61 10.22
N ARG A 282 -12.50 4.26 9.22
CA ARG A 282 -13.04 5.18 8.21
C ARG A 282 -14.37 5.77 8.64
N GLY A 283 -15.10 5.08 9.53
CA GLY A 283 -16.26 5.64 10.21
C GLY A 283 -15.92 6.78 11.18
N LYS A 284 -16.92 7.56 11.59
CA LYS A 284 -16.77 8.59 12.63
C LYS A 284 -16.57 7.90 13.98
N VAL A 285 -15.42 8.12 14.61
CA VAL A 285 -15.05 7.51 15.89
C VAL A 285 -15.14 8.54 17.02
N THR A 286 -15.74 8.15 18.15
CA THR A 286 -15.82 8.99 19.37
C THR A 286 -15.47 8.17 20.60
N ASP A 287 -14.56 8.68 21.43
CA ASP A 287 -14.24 8.12 22.75
C ASP A 287 -15.36 8.49 23.75
N LEU A 288 -15.94 7.49 24.40
CA LEU A 288 -16.98 7.66 25.42
C LEU A 288 -16.41 7.57 26.86
N GLY A 289 -15.10 7.35 27.02
CA GLY A 289 -14.43 7.12 28.29
C GLY A 289 -14.46 5.65 28.74
N GLU A 290 -13.61 5.30 29.72
CA GLU A 290 -13.54 3.96 30.33
C GLU A 290 -13.35 2.81 29.31
N GLY A 291 -12.63 3.09 28.22
CA GLY A 291 -12.38 2.13 27.13
C GLY A 291 -13.58 1.90 26.20
N ARG A 292 -14.66 2.65 26.36
CA ARG A 292 -15.84 2.58 25.49
C ARG A 292 -15.71 3.52 24.30
N TRP A 293 -16.08 3.02 23.13
CA TRP A 293 -16.02 3.75 21.88
C TRP A 293 -17.37 3.72 21.18
N LYS A 294 -17.60 4.76 20.37
CA LYS A 294 -18.71 4.86 19.44
C LYS A 294 -18.18 4.97 18.02
N PHE A 295 -18.70 4.15 17.13
CA PHE A 295 -18.42 4.17 15.69
C PHE A 295 -19.71 4.49 14.95
N VAL A 296 -19.67 5.45 14.02
CA VAL A 296 -20.82 5.83 13.21
C VAL A 296 -20.45 5.76 11.73
N TYR A 297 -21.22 4.99 10.98
CA TYR A 297 -21.13 4.81 9.54
C TYR A 297 -22.41 5.37 8.90
N GLU A 298 -22.24 6.36 8.05
CA GLU A 298 -23.30 6.91 7.21
C GLU A 298 -23.19 6.36 5.78
N PHE A 299 -22.09 5.68 5.47
CA PHE A 299 -21.76 5.16 4.16
C PHE A 299 -21.85 6.23 3.08
N ASP A 300 -21.51 7.48 3.40
CA ASP A 300 -21.40 8.56 2.41
C ASP A 300 -20.11 8.41 1.58
N SER A 301 -19.07 7.82 2.18
CA SER A 301 -17.80 7.48 1.51
C SER A 301 -17.69 5.97 1.25
N PRO A 302 -17.22 5.54 0.06
CA PRO A 302 -16.95 4.12 -0.21
C PRO A 302 -15.84 3.56 0.70
N GLU A 303 -14.95 4.39 1.24
CA GLU A 303 -13.89 3.96 2.14
C GLU A 303 -14.45 3.42 3.47
N GLU A 304 -15.60 3.91 3.95
CA GLU A 304 -16.24 3.42 5.17
C GLU A 304 -16.50 1.92 5.15
N ALA A 305 -16.76 1.38 3.97
CA ALA A 305 -17.07 -0.03 3.81
C ALA A 305 -15.83 -0.94 3.90
N SER A 306 -14.61 -0.37 3.85
CA SER A 306 -13.36 -1.08 4.15
C SER A 306 -13.19 -1.40 5.64
N ASP A 307 -14.07 -0.92 6.52
CA ASP A 307 -14.09 -1.30 7.95
C ASP A 307 -14.78 -2.66 8.18
N PHE A 308 -15.22 -3.31 7.11
CA PHE A 308 -15.95 -4.57 7.11
C PHE A 308 -15.29 -5.63 6.22
N ILE A 309 -15.27 -6.86 6.70
CA ILE A 309 -14.83 -8.03 5.95
C ILE A 309 -16.03 -8.74 5.36
N ASN A 310 -15.94 -9.10 4.08
CA ASN A 310 -16.86 -10.05 3.47
C ASN A 310 -16.37 -11.48 3.73
N ASP A 311 -17.20 -12.28 4.39
CA ASP A 311 -16.92 -13.67 4.73
C ASP A 311 -18.14 -14.53 4.41
N ASP A 312 -18.05 -15.24 3.28
CA ASP A 312 -19.09 -16.14 2.83
C ASP A 312 -19.30 -17.32 3.78
N GLU A 313 -18.32 -17.68 4.62
CA GLU A 313 -18.47 -18.76 5.61
C GLU A 313 -19.42 -18.35 6.72
N LEU A 314 -19.42 -17.07 7.15
CA LEU A 314 -20.36 -16.56 8.16
C LEU A 314 -21.82 -16.89 7.79
N PHE A 315 -22.16 -16.82 6.50
CA PHE A 315 -23.48 -17.17 6.03
C PHE A 315 -23.84 -18.65 6.28
N LYS A 316 -22.93 -19.59 5.98
CA LYS A 316 -23.15 -21.04 6.19
C LYS A 316 -23.53 -21.36 7.63
N TYR A 317 -23.06 -20.53 8.56
CA TYR A 317 -23.20 -20.75 9.99
C TYR A 317 -24.41 -20.06 10.61
N CYS A 318 -24.75 -18.86 10.14
CA CYS A 318 -25.86 -18.10 10.71
C CYS A 318 -27.22 -18.46 10.10
N ILE A 319 -27.24 -19.01 8.89
CA ILE A 319 -28.45 -19.22 8.11
C ILE A 319 -28.43 -20.65 7.52
N PRO A 320 -29.43 -21.51 7.81
CA PRO A 320 -29.54 -22.83 7.18
C PRO A 320 -29.56 -22.72 5.65
N GLU A 321 -29.00 -23.72 4.94
CA GLU A 321 -29.04 -23.76 3.47
C GLU A 321 -30.47 -23.54 2.97
N ALA A 322 -30.66 -22.52 2.13
CA ALA A 322 -31.94 -22.26 1.51
C ALA A 322 -32.24 -23.37 0.49
N GLU A 323 -33.49 -23.85 0.44
CA GLU A 323 -33.93 -24.85 -0.55
C GLU A 323 -33.82 -24.35 -2.00
N THR A 324 -33.68 -23.03 -2.19
CA THR A 324 -33.44 -22.40 -3.49
C THR A 324 -32.13 -21.61 -3.44
N GLU A 325 -31.16 -22.03 -4.26
CA GLU A 325 -29.95 -21.24 -4.49
C GLU A 325 -30.35 -19.90 -5.10
N ALA A 326 -30.23 -18.81 -4.32
CA ALA A 326 -30.16 -17.49 -4.92
C ALA A 326 -28.97 -17.51 -5.88
N THR A 327 -29.19 -17.22 -7.17
CA THR A 327 -28.16 -17.23 -8.21
C THR A 327 -26.90 -16.54 -7.71
N ALA A 328 -25.79 -17.28 -7.62
CA ALA A 328 -24.50 -16.83 -7.13
C ALA A 328 -23.97 -15.58 -7.86
N ASP A 329 -24.46 -15.28 -9.07
CA ASP A 329 -24.13 -14.10 -9.89
C ASP A 329 -24.48 -12.73 -9.26
N LYS A 330 -24.97 -12.68 -8.02
CA LYS A 330 -25.30 -11.43 -7.29
C LYS A 330 -24.68 -11.33 -5.90
N SER A 331 -23.86 -12.28 -5.46
CA SER A 331 -23.25 -12.26 -4.13
C SER A 331 -22.20 -11.15 -4.00
N GLY A 332 -22.29 -10.39 -2.93
CA GLY A 332 -21.40 -9.27 -2.64
C GLY A 332 -22.16 -8.02 -2.22
N TRP A 333 -21.46 -7.12 -1.55
CA TRP A 333 -21.96 -5.79 -1.24
C TRP A 333 -21.26 -4.77 -2.12
N LEU A 334 -21.90 -3.62 -2.31
CA LEU A 334 -21.30 -2.46 -2.93
C LEU A 334 -21.77 -1.20 -2.22
N HIS A 335 -20.91 -0.20 -2.18
CA HIS A 335 -21.33 1.17 -1.89
C HIS A 335 -22.25 1.64 -3.03
N HIS A 336 -23.50 1.97 -2.71
CA HIS A 336 -24.50 2.38 -3.68
C HIS A 336 -25.40 3.46 -3.13
N GLU A 337 -25.37 4.65 -3.74
CA GLU A 337 -26.24 5.77 -3.39
C GLU A 337 -26.21 6.11 -1.88
N GLY A 338 -25.01 6.19 -1.29
CA GLY A 338 -24.84 6.54 0.13
C GLY A 338 -25.20 5.44 1.13
N ALA A 339 -25.18 4.16 0.71
CA ALA A 339 -25.49 3.04 1.56
C ALA A 339 -24.60 1.82 1.27
N LEU A 340 -24.48 0.95 2.26
CA LEU A 340 -23.95 -0.40 2.07
C LEU A 340 -25.08 -1.29 1.54
N ALA A 341 -25.05 -1.60 0.24
CA ALA A 341 -26.11 -2.34 -0.44
C ALA A 341 -25.66 -3.75 -0.85
N TRP A 342 -26.56 -4.72 -0.80
CA TRP A 342 -26.27 -6.10 -1.22
C TRP A 342 -27.50 -6.76 -1.84
N ALA A 343 -27.29 -7.84 -2.58
CA ALA A 343 -28.32 -8.73 -3.07
C ALA A 343 -27.86 -10.18 -2.93
N GLY A 344 -28.78 -11.14 -2.85
CA GLY A 344 -28.42 -12.54 -2.67
C GLY A 344 -27.76 -12.79 -1.32
N ARG A 345 -26.74 -13.65 -1.33
CA ARG A 345 -26.00 -14.10 -0.16
C ARG A 345 -24.89 -13.10 0.21
N VAL A 346 -24.83 -12.73 1.48
CA VAL A 346 -23.77 -11.92 2.07
C VAL A 346 -23.48 -12.34 3.51
N GLY A 347 -22.20 -12.37 3.87
CA GLY A 347 -21.73 -12.43 5.25
C GLY A 347 -20.75 -11.31 5.48
N LEU A 348 -21.03 -10.42 6.42
CA LEU A 348 -20.25 -9.23 6.70
C LEU A 348 -19.95 -9.17 8.19
N TYR A 349 -18.73 -8.81 8.56
CA TYR A 349 -18.44 -8.44 9.93
C TYR A 349 -17.48 -7.25 10.02
N HIS A 350 -17.63 -6.48 11.07
CA HIS A 350 -16.81 -5.32 11.36
C HIS A 350 -15.41 -5.74 11.86
N HIS A 351 -14.34 -5.07 11.43
CA HIS A 351 -12.96 -5.41 11.85
C HIS A 351 -12.72 -5.30 13.36
N VAL A 352 -13.51 -4.48 14.06
CA VAL A 352 -13.38 -4.26 15.51
C VAL A 352 -14.40 -5.10 16.27
N PRO A 353 -13.97 -6.11 17.05
CA PRO A 353 -14.84 -6.76 18.00
C PRO A 353 -15.12 -5.84 19.17
N LEU A 354 -16.32 -5.97 19.72
CA LEU A 354 -16.76 -5.25 20.89
C LEU A 354 -16.92 -6.23 22.05
N GLU A 355 -16.76 -5.73 23.27
CA GLU A 355 -16.98 -6.49 24.50
C GLU A 355 -17.81 -5.71 25.53
N GLY A 356 -18.25 -6.42 26.57
CA GLY A 356 -18.98 -5.83 27.69
C GLY A 356 -20.40 -5.37 27.30
N ALA A 357 -20.78 -4.17 27.74
CA ALA A 357 -22.04 -3.56 27.35
C ALA A 357 -21.92 -3.01 25.93
N MET A 358 -22.79 -3.46 25.03
CA MET A 358 -22.72 -3.18 23.60
C MET A 358 -24.06 -2.71 23.06
N VAL A 359 -24.02 -1.81 22.08
CA VAL A 359 -25.21 -1.37 21.36
C VAL A 359 -24.91 -1.29 19.88
N ALA A 360 -25.74 -1.92 19.05
CA ALA A 360 -25.77 -1.69 17.61
C ALA A 360 -27.11 -1.03 17.26
N ARG A 361 -27.05 0.19 16.72
CA ARG A 361 -28.20 0.88 16.12
C ARG A 361 -28.01 0.92 14.62
N TYR A 362 -29.03 0.52 13.87
CA TYR A 362 -28.91 0.47 12.43
C TYR A 362 -30.21 0.86 11.73
N GLU A 363 -30.06 1.52 10.59
CA GLU A 363 -31.15 1.88 9.69
C GLU A 363 -31.08 0.99 8.46
N TRP A 364 -32.09 0.16 8.27
CA TRP A 364 -32.13 -0.80 7.17
C TRP A 364 -33.34 -0.55 6.26
N SER A 365 -33.13 -0.66 4.96
CA SER A 365 -34.20 -0.62 3.97
C SER A 365 -34.05 -1.74 2.95
N ALA A 366 -35.15 -2.04 2.25
CA ALA A 366 -35.14 -3.01 1.18
C ALA A 366 -35.82 -2.47 -0.08
N THR A 367 -35.23 -2.79 -1.22
CA THR A 367 -35.74 -2.40 -2.55
C THR A 367 -35.87 -3.64 -3.43
N ALA A 368 -36.97 -3.74 -4.18
CA ALA A 368 -37.16 -4.84 -5.11
C ALA A 368 -36.05 -4.86 -6.17
N ILE A 369 -35.67 -6.06 -6.59
CA ILE A 369 -34.89 -6.27 -7.80
C ILE A 369 -35.87 -6.71 -8.89
N GLY A 370 -36.35 -5.78 -9.70
CA GLY A 370 -37.39 -6.06 -10.71
C GLY A 370 -38.82 -6.02 -10.13
N ASN A 371 -39.70 -6.90 -10.62
CA ASN A 371 -41.14 -6.86 -10.34
C ASN A 371 -41.60 -7.74 -9.15
N THR A 372 -40.70 -8.47 -8.50
CA THR A 372 -41.04 -9.42 -7.42
C THR A 372 -40.50 -8.95 -6.07
N PHE A 373 -41.30 -9.18 -5.02
CA PHE A 373 -40.95 -8.92 -3.63
C PHE A 373 -41.42 -10.09 -2.80
N ASP A 374 -40.48 -10.91 -2.32
CA ASP A 374 -40.82 -12.02 -1.44
C ASP A 374 -39.70 -12.27 -0.43
N ILE A 375 -39.86 -11.72 0.78
CA ILE A 375 -38.95 -12.00 1.90
C ILE A 375 -39.27 -13.35 2.55
N GLN A 376 -40.40 -14.01 2.25
CA GLN A 376 -40.77 -15.25 2.93
C GLN A 376 -39.78 -16.41 2.65
N GLY A 377 -38.94 -16.30 1.62
CA GLY A 377 -37.82 -17.21 1.36
C GLY A 377 -36.41 -16.66 1.70
N GLY A 378 -36.30 -15.44 2.23
CA GLY A 378 -35.02 -14.77 2.47
C GLY A 378 -34.68 -14.62 3.94
N ASN A 379 -33.45 -14.94 4.34
CA ASN A 379 -32.97 -14.87 5.71
C ASN A 379 -32.16 -13.58 5.94
N LEU A 380 -32.37 -12.88 7.06
CA LEU A 380 -31.64 -11.65 7.40
C LEU A 380 -31.36 -11.60 8.90
N ILE A 381 -30.10 -11.42 9.26
CA ILE A 381 -29.65 -11.34 10.65
C ILE A 381 -28.64 -10.20 10.76
N PHE A 382 -28.91 -9.26 11.67
CA PHE A 382 -27.92 -8.30 12.17
C PHE A 382 -27.56 -8.69 13.58
N GLY A 383 -26.28 -8.76 13.92
CA GLY A 383 -25.92 -9.24 15.24
C GLY A 383 -24.68 -8.62 15.85
N LEU A 384 -24.54 -8.92 17.13
CA LEU A 384 -23.40 -8.62 17.97
C LEU A 384 -22.72 -9.93 18.32
N CYS A 385 -21.40 -9.89 18.43
CA CYS A 385 -20.60 -11.00 18.92
C CYS A 385 -20.70 -12.27 18.06
N ALA A 386 -20.28 -12.20 16.80
CA ALA A 386 -20.02 -13.44 16.06
C ALA A 386 -18.70 -14.06 16.52
N ALA A 387 -18.71 -15.34 16.88
CA ALA A 387 -17.54 -16.20 16.89
C ALA A 387 -17.70 -17.22 15.76
N PRO A 388 -17.34 -16.86 14.50
CA PRO A 388 -17.68 -17.66 13.33
C PRO A 388 -17.15 -19.10 13.42
N LYS A 389 -15.96 -19.28 13.98
CA LYS A 389 -15.33 -20.60 14.19
C LYS A 389 -16.00 -21.45 15.26
N GLU A 390 -16.58 -20.82 16.28
CA GLU A 390 -17.27 -21.51 17.37
C GLU A 390 -18.76 -21.65 17.13
N LEU A 391 -19.24 -21.21 15.95
CA LEU A 391 -20.64 -21.18 15.59
C LEU A 391 -21.46 -20.59 16.74
N SER A 392 -21.09 -19.39 17.18
CA SER A 392 -21.82 -18.71 18.25
C SER A 392 -22.09 -17.27 17.86
N PHE A 393 -23.34 -16.83 18.01
CA PHE A 393 -23.75 -15.47 17.67
C PHE A 393 -25.00 -15.04 18.43
N ILE A 394 -25.18 -13.73 18.57
CA ILE A 394 -26.44 -13.13 19.00
C ILE A 394 -26.87 -12.11 17.94
N GLY A 395 -28.12 -12.18 17.48
CA GLY A 395 -28.61 -11.29 16.44
C GLY A 395 -30.10 -11.03 16.48
N ASN A 396 -30.50 -9.92 15.88
CA ASN A 396 -31.87 -9.64 15.51
C ASN A 396 -32.14 -10.24 14.12
N ALA A 397 -32.89 -11.34 14.11
CA ALA A 397 -33.31 -12.03 12.91
C ALA A 397 -34.65 -11.46 12.40
N PHE A 398 -34.70 -11.16 11.10
CA PHE A 398 -35.88 -10.69 10.37
C PHE A 398 -36.55 -9.45 11.01
N LEU A 399 -35.79 -8.65 11.75
CA LEU A 399 -36.26 -7.44 12.47
C LEU A 399 -37.33 -7.70 13.54
N HIS A 400 -37.60 -8.95 13.92
CA HIS A 400 -38.69 -9.26 14.85
C HIS A 400 -38.41 -10.36 15.87
N THR A 401 -37.21 -10.93 15.84
CA THR A 401 -36.83 -12.01 16.75
C THR A 401 -35.39 -11.85 17.17
N VAL A 402 -35.10 -11.95 18.47
CA VAL A 402 -33.71 -12.06 18.94
C VAL A 402 -33.33 -13.54 18.94
N TRP A 403 -32.27 -13.87 18.23
CA TRP A 403 -31.65 -15.19 18.15
C TRP A 403 -30.34 -15.19 18.92
N CYS A 404 -30.10 -16.26 19.66
CA CYS A 404 -28.80 -16.60 20.20
C CYS A 404 -28.51 -18.04 19.80
N TYR A 405 -27.45 -18.24 19.03
CA TYR A 405 -26.95 -19.56 18.73
C TYR A 405 -25.66 -19.74 19.53
N ALA A 406 -25.60 -20.76 20.37
CA ALA A 406 -24.41 -21.07 21.16
C ALA A 406 -24.35 -22.55 21.47
N LYS A 407 -23.14 -23.14 21.41
CA LYS A 407 -22.92 -24.56 21.74
C LYS A 407 -23.84 -25.52 20.97
N GLY A 408 -24.12 -25.22 19.70
CA GLY A 408 -24.96 -26.04 18.83
C GLY A 408 -26.48 -25.89 19.06
N GLN A 409 -26.92 -24.97 19.92
CA GLN A 409 -28.33 -24.75 20.22
C GLN A 409 -28.78 -23.34 19.82
N LEU A 410 -29.91 -23.26 19.11
CA LEU A 410 -30.60 -22.01 18.83
C LEU A 410 -31.63 -21.73 19.92
N VAL A 411 -31.46 -20.62 20.62
CA VAL A 411 -32.45 -20.03 21.51
C VAL A 411 -33.00 -18.78 20.84
N ASN A 412 -34.31 -18.63 20.77
CA ASN A 412 -34.93 -17.44 20.21
C ASN A 412 -36.08 -16.93 21.09
N ASN A 413 -36.36 -15.64 20.96
CA ASN A 413 -37.52 -15.00 21.57
C ASN A 413 -38.12 -13.98 20.58
N SER A 414 -39.41 -14.15 20.27
CA SER A 414 -40.16 -13.33 19.33
C SER A 414 -41.43 -12.79 19.97
N ASN A 415 -41.73 -11.53 19.72
CA ASN A 415 -43.02 -10.90 20.01
C ASN A 415 -44.00 -10.96 18.82
N GLY A 416 -43.72 -11.80 17.82
CA GLY A 416 -44.54 -11.99 16.62
C GLY A 416 -43.95 -11.32 15.37
N PRO A 417 -44.45 -11.67 14.18
CA PRO A 417 -43.89 -11.21 12.91
C PRO A 417 -44.07 -9.71 12.69
N VAL A 418 -43.02 -9.03 12.23
CA VAL A 418 -43.09 -7.66 11.72
C VAL A 418 -43.12 -7.70 10.19
N PRO A 419 -44.17 -7.17 9.53
CA PRO A 419 -44.20 -7.12 8.07
C PRO A 419 -43.12 -6.17 7.55
N ILE A 420 -42.35 -6.66 6.58
CA ILE A 420 -41.31 -5.88 5.90
C ILE A 420 -41.90 -5.25 4.63
N TYR A 421 -41.77 -3.93 4.52
CA TYR A 421 -42.28 -3.11 3.41
C TYR A 421 -41.11 -2.57 2.59
N GLN A 422 -41.28 -2.53 1.27
CA GLN A 422 -40.30 -1.91 0.36
C GLN A 422 -40.15 -0.41 0.64
N LYS A 423 -38.93 0.11 0.41
CA LYS A 423 -38.60 1.54 0.48
C LYS A 423 -38.92 2.19 1.84
N ARG A 424 -39.23 1.38 2.85
CA ARG A 424 -39.34 1.81 4.23
C ARG A 424 -37.99 1.60 4.90
N VAL A 425 -37.53 2.62 5.60
CA VAL A 425 -36.38 2.54 6.50
C VAL A 425 -36.89 2.08 7.87
N TYR A 426 -36.28 1.02 8.39
CA TYR A 426 -36.52 0.47 9.71
C TYR A 426 -35.42 0.91 10.66
N LYS A 427 -35.79 1.45 11.82
CA LYS A 427 -34.82 1.85 12.85
C LYS A 427 -34.72 0.74 13.88
N CYS A 428 -33.59 0.08 13.93
CA CYS A 428 -33.39 -1.08 14.78
C CYS A 428 -32.31 -0.82 15.82
N GLU A 429 -32.46 -1.44 16.98
CA GLU A 429 -31.42 -1.46 18.01
C GLU A 429 -31.28 -2.89 18.54
N LEU A 430 -30.03 -3.32 18.70
CA LEU A 430 -29.67 -4.52 19.43
C LEU A 430 -28.73 -4.11 20.55
N ALA A 431 -29.15 -4.27 21.80
CA ALA A 431 -28.39 -3.85 22.97
C ALA A 431 -28.11 -5.03 23.90
N ARG A 432 -26.85 -5.22 24.27
CA ARG A 432 -26.40 -6.15 25.32
C ARG A 432 -26.00 -5.35 26.55
N ASP A 433 -26.62 -5.62 27.68
CA ASP A 433 -26.23 -5.01 28.95
C ASP A 433 -25.04 -5.72 29.61
N ALA A 434 -24.53 -5.15 30.70
CA ALA A 434 -23.42 -5.74 31.46
C ALA A 434 -23.77 -7.09 32.13
N ALA A 435 -25.06 -7.42 32.28
CA ALA A 435 -25.52 -8.70 32.81
C ALA A 435 -25.66 -9.78 31.71
N GLY A 436 -25.41 -9.44 30.44
CA GLY A 436 -25.54 -10.35 29.31
C GLY A 436 -26.97 -10.51 28.79
N THR A 437 -27.88 -9.60 29.17
CA THR A 437 -29.22 -9.55 28.57
C THR A 437 -29.15 -8.80 27.26
N VAL A 438 -29.65 -9.42 26.20
CA VAL A 438 -29.75 -8.85 24.87
C VAL A 438 -31.19 -8.52 24.55
N THR A 439 -31.45 -7.26 24.24
CA THR A 439 -32.76 -6.73 23.85
C THR A 439 -32.70 -6.25 22.40
N GLY A 440 -33.65 -6.70 21.58
CA GLY A 440 -33.85 -6.22 20.22
C GLY A 440 -35.05 -5.28 20.16
N THR A 441 -34.91 -4.16 19.47
CA THR A 441 -36.02 -3.25 19.16
C THR A 441 -36.09 -2.93 17.67
N THR A 442 -37.30 -2.62 17.20
CA THR A 442 -37.56 -2.15 15.84
C THR A 442 -38.64 -1.07 15.89
N ASP A 443 -38.33 0.09 15.32
CA ASP A 443 -39.11 1.33 15.41
C ASP A 443 -39.52 1.67 16.86
N GLY A 444 -38.58 1.48 17.79
CA GLY A 444 -38.76 1.74 19.22
C GLY A 444 -39.58 0.70 19.98
N LYS A 445 -40.06 -0.37 19.33
CA LYS A 445 -40.80 -1.46 19.99
C LYS A 445 -39.87 -2.64 20.26
N VAL A 446 -39.94 -3.20 21.47
CA VAL A 446 -39.19 -4.43 21.81
C VAL A 446 -39.74 -5.59 21.00
N VAL A 447 -38.87 -6.24 20.25
CA VAL A 447 -39.21 -7.42 19.42
C VAL A 447 -38.78 -8.73 20.05
N GLY A 448 -37.82 -8.70 20.96
CA GLY A 448 -37.39 -9.86 21.73
C GLY A 448 -36.36 -9.49 22.80
N SER A 449 -36.20 -10.36 23.80
CA SER A 449 -35.18 -10.23 24.83
C SER A 449 -34.71 -11.61 25.30
N LEU A 450 -33.40 -11.80 25.46
CA LEU A 450 -32.78 -13.03 25.91
C LEU A 450 -31.67 -12.73 26.92
N SER A 451 -31.65 -13.43 28.06
CA SER A 451 -30.55 -13.35 29.02
C SER A 451 -29.69 -14.61 28.89
N LEU A 452 -28.55 -14.50 28.20
CA LEU A 452 -27.69 -15.64 27.91
C LEU A 452 -26.22 -15.23 28.09
N PRO A 453 -25.48 -15.86 29.02
CA PRO A 453 -24.07 -15.53 29.27
C PRO A 453 -23.12 -16.08 28.21
N ALA A 454 -23.61 -16.77 27.17
CA ALA A 454 -22.78 -17.63 26.34
C ALA A 454 -21.86 -16.90 25.36
N VAL A 455 -22.18 -15.64 25.00
CA VAL A 455 -21.37 -14.86 24.06
C VAL A 455 -21.04 -13.50 24.69
N GLU A 456 -19.75 -13.27 24.93
CA GLU A 456 -19.25 -12.14 25.75
C GLU A 456 -18.58 -11.04 24.92
N SER A 457 -18.04 -11.38 23.76
CA SER A 457 -17.37 -10.44 22.86
C SER A 457 -17.42 -10.90 21.40
N GLY A 458 -17.19 -9.98 20.48
CA GLY A 458 -17.00 -10.25 19.05
C GLY A 458 -17.49 -9.10 18.17
N PRO A 459 -17.27 -9.18 16.85
CA PRO A 459 -17.65 -8.13 15.92
C PRO A 459 -19.16 -8.02 15.76
N PHE A 460 -19.59 -6.82 15.35
CA PHE A 460 -20.87 -6.66 14.68
C PHE A 460 -20.84 -7.46 13.37
N PHE A 461 -21.97 -8.09 13.03
CA PHE A 461 -22.09 -8.83 11.80
C PHE A 461 -23.45 -8.67 11.13
N LEU A 462 -23.47 -8.93 9.83
CA LEU A 462 -24.65 -9.03 8.99
C LEU A 462 -24.55 -10.34 8.21
N ALA A 463 -25.56 -11.20 8.32
CA ALA A 463 -25.73 -12.36 7.46
C ALA A 463 -27.07 -12.25 6.76
N ALA A 464 -27.08 -12.36 5.42
CA ALA A 464 -28.32 -12.32 4.68
C ALA A 464 -28.31 -13.22 3.44
N ASN A 465 -29.47 -13.74 3.09
CA ASN A 465 -29.79 -14.29 1.77
C ASN A 465 -31.13 -13.69 1.34
N LEU A 466 -31.07 -12.68 0.48
CA LEU A 466 -32.24 -11.94 0.03
C LEU A 466 -32.39 -12.05 -1.49
N ASN A 467 -33.60 -12.33 -1.95
CA ASN A 467 -33.97 -12.19 -3.37
C ASN A 467 -34.26 -10.74 -3.78
N ILE A 468 -34.05 -9.79 -2.86
CA ILE A 468 -34.20 -8.34 -3.02
C ILE A 468 -32.88 -7.65 -2.65
N ARG A 469 -32.80 -6.34 -2.93
CA ARG A 469 -31.64 -5.54 -2.55
C ARG A 469 -31.84 -4.98 -1.14
N GLY A 470 -31.06 -5.47 -0.19
CA GLY A 470 -30.94 -4.89 1.14
C GLY A 470 -30.01 -3.68 1.12
N ARG A 471 -30.29 -2.70 1.97
CA ARG A 471 -29.48 -1.49 2.15
C ARG A 471 -29.33 -1.20 3.65
N LEU A 472 -28.10 -1.05 4.09
CA LEU A 472 -27.77 -0.53 5.41
C LEU A 472 -27.41 0.94 5.21
N GLU A 473 -28.36 1.81 5.56
CA GLU A 473 -28.29 3.26 5.34
C GLU A 473 -27.45 3.95 6.43
N ARG A 474 -27.46 3.40 7.65
CA ARG A 474 -26.67 3.90 8.77
C ARG A 474 -26.37 2.78 9.74
N LEU A 475 -25.16 2.78 10.30
CA LEU A 475 -24.78 1.92 11.41
C LEU A 475 -24.11 2.73 12.51
N GLU A 476 -24.49 2.47 13.75
CA GLU A 476 -23.85 2.99 14.94
C GLU A 476 -23.56 1.84 15.89
N LEU A 477 -22.31 1.75 16.32
CA LEU A 477 -21.81 0.71 17.21
C LEU A 477 -21.23 1.37 18.46
N GLU A 478 -21.60 0.87 19.62
CA GLU A 478 -21.03 1.27 20.91
C GLU A 478 -20.57 0.03 21.68
N GLY A 479 -19.40 0.09 22.29
CA GLY A 479 -18.87 -1.03 23.08
C GLY A 479 -17.46 -0.76 23.60
N GLN A 480 -16.92 -1.68 24.39
CA GLN A 480 -15.49 -1.68 24.74
C GLN A 480 -14.68 -2.32 23.61
N VAL A 481 -13.50 -1.77 23.32
CA VAL A 481 -12.60 -2.29 22.29
C VAL A 481 -11.41 -2.99 22.95
N PRO A 482 -11.20 -4.29 22.71
CA PRO A 482 -10.04 -5.01 23.23
C PRO A 482 -8.72 -4.40 22.74
N LEU A 483 -7.73 -4.25 23.62
CA LEU A 483 -6.46 -3.57 23.33
C LEU A 483 -5.63 -4.28 22.24
N ASP A 484 -5.65 -5.61 22.21
CA ASP A 484 -5.01 -6.48 21.21
C ASP A 484 -5.50 -6.20 19.78
N ARG A 485 -6.70 -5.66 19.63
CA ARG A 485 -7.29 -5.37 18.31
C ARG A 485 -6.75 -4.12 17.65
N LEU A 486 -6.15 -3.22 18.41
CA LEU A 486 -5.49 -2.04 17.86
C LEU A 486 -4.31 -2.45 16.97
N ASP A 487 -3.52 -3.44 17.38
CA ASP A 487 -2.35 -3.87 16.61
C ASP A 487 -2.74 -4.58 15.32
N TYR A 488 -3.82 -5.38 15.34
CA TYR A 488 -4.40 -5.91 14.10
C TYR A 488 -4.81 -4.81 13.12
N LEU A 489 -5.55 -3.79 13.58
CA LEU A 489 -5.98 -2.68 12.72
C LEU A 489 -4.79 -1.90 12.16
N ARG A 490 -3.74 -1.66 12.95
CA ARG A 490 -2.51 -1.01 12.48
C ARG A 490 -1.85 -1.80 11.36
N ARG A 491 -1.72 -3.12 11.53
CA ARG A 491 -1.18 -4.01 10.49
C ARG A 491 -2.07 -4.03 9.24
N LEU A 492 -3.39 -4.05 9.41
CA LEU A 492 -4.34 -3.99 8.31
C LEU A 492 -4.20 -2.69 7.51
N ARG A 493 -4.13 -1.54 8.18
CA ARG A 493 -3.97 -0.24 7.49
C ARG A 493 -2.61 -0.09 6.83
N ALA A 494 -1.55 -0.61 7.44
CA ALA A 494 -0.25 -0.72 6.78
C ALA A 494 -0.35 -1.57 5.50
N TRP A 495 -0.99 -2.73 5.57
CA TRP A 495 -1.18 -3.61 4.41
C TRP A 495 -2.02 -2.94 3.29
N GLU A 496 -3.16 -2.34 3.61
CA GLU A 496 -4.00 -1.64 2.61
C GLU A 496 -3.25 -0.49 1.93
N TYR A 497 -2.44 0.24 2.70
CA TYR A 497 -1.62 1.32 2.16
C TYR A 497 -0.60 0.79 1.15
N LEU A 498 0.07 -0.32 1.49
CA LEU A 498 1.02 -0.98 0.59
C LEU A 498 0.36 -1.63 -0.62
N ASP A 499 -0.86 -2.15 -0.48
CA ASP A 499 -1.61 -2.80 -1.57
C ASP A 499 -1.94 -1.79 -2.67
N ARG A 500 -2.33 -0.57 -2.28
CA ARG A 500 -2.52 0.56 -3.21
C ARG A 500 -1.27 0.92 -4.01
N LEU A 501 -0.09 0.66 -3.44
CA LEU A 501 1.20 0.88 -4.09
C LEU A 501 1.71 -0.36 -4.87
N GLY A 502 0.99 -1.49 -4.83
CA GLY A 502 1.41 -2.75 -5.41
C GLY A 502 2.56 -3.43 -4.66
N LEU A 503 2.78 -3.05 -3.41
CA LEU A 503 3.86 -3.53 -2.54
C LEU A 503 3.41 -4.60 -1.53
N ALA A 504 2.10 -4.75 -1.31
CA ALA A 504 1.59 -5.66 -0.30
C ALA A 504 1.86 -7.14 -0.60
N GLY A 505 2.09 -7.89 0.48
CA GLY A 505 2.01 -9.35 0.48
C GLY A 505 0.58 -9.83 0.80
N SER A 506 0.46 -10.95 1.49
CA SER A 506 -0.83 -11.44 1.97
C SER A 506 -1.44 -10.52 3.05
N PRO A 507 -2.77 -10.35 3.07
CA PRO A 507 -3.43 -9.57 4.11
C PRO A 507 -3.21 -10.18 5.49
N PRO A 508 -3.14 -9.36 6.56
CA PRO A 508 -3.05 -9.87 7.91
C PRO A 508 -4.34 -10.64 8.28
N SER A 509 -4.17 -11.84 8.83
CA SER A 509 -5.30 -12.62 9.36
C SER A 509 -5.69 -12.10 10.74
N MET A 510 -6.99 -12.09 11.03
CA MET A 510 -7.51 -11.82 12.39
C MET A 510 -7.17 -12.92 13.40
N ASP A 511 -6.79 -14.10 12.92
CA ASP A 511 -6.60 -15.32 13.72
C ASP A 511 -5.12 -15.64 14.04
N ALA A 512 -4.19 -14.86 13.50
CA ALA A 512 -2.76 -15.20 13.49
C ALA A 512 -1.99 -14.74 14.75
N GLU A 513 -2.63 -14.73 15.92
CA GLU A 513 -1.95 -14.47 17.22
C GLU A 513 -2.10 -15.64 18.20
#